data_AF-A0A6P7H988-F1
#
_entry.id   AF-A0A6P7H988-F1
#
_cell.length_a   1.000
_cell.length_b   1.000
_cell.length_c   1.000
_cell.angle_alpha   90.00
_cell.angle_beta   90.00
_cell.angle_gamma   90.00
#
_symmetry.space_group_name_H-M   'P 1'
#
loop_
_entity.id
_entity.type
_entity.pdbx_description
1 polymer ?
#
loop_
_entity_poly.entity_id
_entity_poly.type
_entity_poly.pdbx_seq_one_letter_code
_entity_poly.pdbx_strand_id
1 'polypeptide(L)'
;MLRTVIKTGIKEQKIVQSILLPRCISTSTTHNKTVQTSEKAQPTHSNESASFVMNIFRGQLEPKQMFPYPNVLNEEQRETLQMMIEPTLQFFEKVNNPTKNDELEKVEENTLKGLWELGAFALQVPQELGGSELSNTQYARLVEIVGANDLGMY
;
A
#
# COMPACT_ATOMS: atom_id res chain seq x y z
N MET A 1 -3.08 56.05 -18.69
CA MET A 1 -4.23 55.36 -18.07
C MET A 1 -3.90 53.97 -17.52
N LEU A 2 -3.05 53.16 -18.15
CA LEU A 2 -2.81 51.77 -17.73
C LEU A 2 -2.09 51.57 -16.37
N ARG A 3 -1.27 52.53 -15.92
CA ARG A 3 -0.52 52.43 -14.65
C ARG A 3 -1.36 52.68 -13.39
N THR A 4 -2.52 53.31 -13.53
CA THR A 4 -3.42 53.61 -12.40
C THR A 4 -4.29 52.41 -12.05
N VAL A 5 -4.75 51.67 -13.05
CA VAL A 5 -5.60 50.47 -12.88
C VAL A 5 -4.87 49.33 -12.15
N ILE A 6 -3.57 49.15 -12.45
CA ILE A 6 -2.74 48.12 -11.81
C ILE A 6 -2.51 48.41 -10.31
N LYS A 7 -2.35 49.69 -9.93
CA LYS A 7 -2.19 50.07 -8.51
C LYS A 7 -3.48 49.91 -7.71
N THR A 8 -4.64 50.10 -8.34
CA THR A 8 -5.94 49.89 -7.69
C THR A 8 -6.22 48.40 -7.45
N GLY A 9 -5.88 47.52 -8.41
CA GLY A 9 -6.04 46.07 -8.24
C GLY A 9 -5.15 45.44 -7.17
N ILE A 10 -3.92 45.96 -6.99
CA ILE A 10 -3.00 45.50 -5.93
C ILE A 10 -3.47 45.96 -4.54
N LYS A 11 -4.19 47.10 -4.46
CA LYS A 11 -4.73 47.62 -3.20
C LYS A 11 -5.95 46.81 -2.72
N GLU A 12 -6.79 46.35 -3.64
CA GLU A 12 -7.94 45.50 -3.28
C GLU A 12 -7.55 44.08 -2.85
N GLN A 13 -6.53 43.46 -3.48
CA GLN A 13 -6.03 42.15 -3.03
C GLN A 13 -5.45 42.16 -1.61
N LYS A 14 -4.84 43.27 -1.18
CA LYS A 14 -4.37 43.43 0.22
C LYS A 14 -5.49 43.61 1.23
N ILE A 15 -6.64 44.16 0.81
CA ILE A 15 -7.79 44.39 1.71
C ILE A 15 -8.52 43.07 1.97
N VAL A 16 -8.63 42.19 0.96
CA VAL A 16 -9.31 40.88 1.10
C VAL A 16 -8.51 39.89 1.97
N GLN A 17 -7.17 40.02 2.04
CA GLN A 17 -6.33 39.22 2.93
C GLN A 17 -6.42 39.62 4.42
N SER A 18 -7.11 40.71 4.76
CA SER A 18 -7.16 41.27 6.11
C SER A 18 -8.46 41.06 6.90
N ILE A 19 -9.49 40.40 6.31
CA ILE A 19 -10.85 40.36 6.90
C ILE A 19 -11.40 38.92 7.11
N LEU A 20 -10.55 37.92 7.31
CA LEU A 20 -11.01 36.60 7.79
C LEU A 20 -10.37 36.25 9.14
N LEU A 21 -10.97 36.86 10.16
CA LEU A 21 -11.15 36.46 11.58
C LEU A 21 -9.99 35.76 12.33
N PRO A 22 -9.54 36.32 13.47
CA PRO A 22 -8.59 35.67 14.35
C PRO A 22 -9.29 34.54 15.12
N ARG A 23 -8.91 33.29 14.84
CA ARG A 23 -9.25 32.18 15.74
C ARG A 23 -8.30 32.27 16.94
N CYS A 24 -8.76 32.88 18.02
CA CYS A 24 -8.05 32.93 19.30
C CYS A 24 -7.81 31.51 19.80
N ILE A 25 -6.58 31.01 19.67
CA ILE A 25 -6.10 29.87 20.46
C ILE A 25 -5.45 30.49 21.70
N SER A 26 -6.23 30.60 22.77
CA SER A 26 -5.69 30.93 24.10
C SER A 26 -5.00 29.68 24.64
N THR A 27 -3.68 29.69 24.66
CA THR A 27 -2.88 28.88 25.59
C THR A 27 -1.95 29.83 26.34
N SER A 28 -2.45 30.41 27.43
CA SER A 28 -1.57 31.01 28.43
C SER A 28 -0.84 29.89 29.17
N THR A 29 0.42 29.64 28.79
CA THR A 29 1.34 28.84 29.60
C THR A 29 2.36 29.78 30.23
N THR A 30 2.29 29.84 31.56
CA THR A 30 3.14 30.58 32.47
C THR A 30 4.63 30.29 32.23
N HIS A 31 5.42 31.36 32.27
CA HIS A 31 6.87 31.41 32.27
C HIS A 31 7.51 30.25 33.04
N ASN A 32 8.39 29.47 32.39
CA ASN A 32 9.38 28.66 33.10
C ASN A 32 10.74 28.66 32.39
N LYS A 33 11.74 28.99 33.20
CA LYS A 33 13.20 29.07 33.04
C LYS A 33 13.82 28.63 31.71
N THR A 34 14.65 29.53 31.18
CA THR A 34 15.72 29.32 30.21
C THR A 34 16.56 28.09 30.58
N VAL A 35 16.27 26.96 29.95
CA VAL A 35 17.22 25.86 29.82
C VAL A 35 18.13 26.24 28.66
N GLN A 36 19.43 26.33 28.91
CA GLN A 36 20.43 26.47 27.85
C GLN A 36 20.33 25.23 26.95
N THR A 37 19.69 25.39 25.80
CA THR A 37 19.72 24.39 24.74
C THR A 37 21.13 24.43 24.15
N SER A 38 21.97 23.49 24.56
CA SER A 38 23.09 23.02 23.73
C SER A 38 22.53 22.80 22.32
N GLU A 39 23.12 23.46 21.33
CA GLU A 39 22.75 23.34 19.91
C GLU A 39 22.57 21.86 19.58
N LYS A 40 21.31 21.43 19.50
CA LYS A 40 20.98 20.09 19.04
C LYS A 40 21.34 20.10 17.58
N ALA A 41 22.42 19.40 17.23
CA ALA A 41 22.84 19.20 15.86
C ALA A 41 21.61 18.96 14.98
N GLN A 42 21.49 19.75 13.91
CA GLN A 42 20.45 19.53 12.90
C GLN A 42 20.44 18.04 12.56
N PRO A 43 19.27 17.37 12.52
CA PRO A 43 19.22 16.00 12.08
C PRO A 43 19.78 15.95 10.65
N THR A 44 20.98 15.41 10.54
CA THR A 44 21.68 15.14 9.30
C THR A 44 20.80 14.17 8.50
N HIS A 45 20.21 14.69 7.41
CA HIS A 45 19.36 13.97 6.47
C HIS A 45 18.24 13.15 7.12
N SER A 46 17.10 13.79 7.39
CA SER A 46 15.85 13.02 7.40
C SER A 46 15.68 12.45 6.00
N ASN A 47 15.94 11.16 5.79
CA ASN A 47 15.54 10.49 4.56
C ASN A 47 14.05 10.78 4.38
N GLU A 48 13.73 11.58 3.35
CA GLU A 48 12.35 11.86 3.00
C GLU A 48 11.70 10.51 2.69
N SER A 49 10.53 10.25 3.31
CA SER A 49 9.85 8.98 3.11
C SER A 49 9.29 8.95 1.70
N ALA A 50 9.42 7.83 1.00
CA ALA A 50 8.73 7.63 -0.28
C ALA A 50 7.24 7.24 -0.11
N SER A 51 6.78 7.02 1.13
CA SER A 51 5.40 6.61 1.42
C SER A 51 4.43 7.76 1.18
N PHE A 52 3.47 7.54 0.27
CA PHE A 52 2.37 8.49 0.03
C PHE A 52 1.60 8.79 1.32
N VAL A 53 1.21 7.76 2.06
CA VAL A 53 0.40 7.89 3.29
C VAL A 53 1.15 8.64 4.39
N MET A 54 2.44 8.32 4.61
CA MET A 54 3.25 9.01 5.64
C MET A 54 3.35 10.51 5.38
N ASN A 55 3.50 10.92 4.12
CA ASN A 55 3.68 12.32 3.77
C ASN A 55 2.38 13.13 3.81
N ILE A 56 1.22 12.49 3.64
CA ILE A 56 -0.08 13.15 3.90
C ILE A 56 -0.13 13.72 5.32
N PHE A 57 0.32 12.97 6.33
CA PHE A 57 0.37 13.44 7.73
C PHE A 57 1.34 14.62 7.93
N ARG A 58 2.28 14.83 7.01
CA ARG A 58 3.24 15.94 7.00
C ARG A 58 2.77 17.12 6.15
N GLY A 59 1.59 17.04 5.53
CA GLY A 59 1.12 18.03 4.55
C GLY A 59 1.93 18.05 3.26
N GLN A 60 2.67 16.98 2.97
CA GLN A 60 3.50 16.80 1.77
C GLN A 60 2.84 15.79 0.83
N LEU A 61 2.92 16.04 -0.48
CA LEU A 61 2.44 15.11 -1.50
C LEU A 61 3.64 14.34 -2.08
N GLU A 62 3.71 13.03 -1.85
CA GLU A 62 4.72 12.14 -2.44
C GLU A 62 4.03 11.05 -3.27
N PRO A 63 3.85 11.26 -4.59
CA PRO A 63 3.02 10.39 -5.43
C PRO A 63 3.76 9.19 -6.05
N LYS A 64 5.08 9.07 -5.91
CA LYS A 64 5.91 8.12 -6.70
C LYS A 64 5.49 6.66 -6.60
N GLN A 65 4.95 6.22 -5.45
CA GLN A 65 4.52 4.83 -5.24
C GLN A 65 3.08 4.55 -5.71
N MET A 66 2.32 5.58 -6.10
CA MET A 66 0.90 5.47 -6.44
C MET A 66 0.60 5.81 -7.91
N PHE A 67 1.33 6.78 -8.49
CA PHE A 67 1.00 7.34 -9.81
C PHE A 67 2.18 7.30 -10.78
N PRO A 68 1.99 6.76 -12.01
CA PRO A 68 0.82 5.96 -12.44
C PRO A 68 0.70 4.65 -11.65
N TYR A 69 -0.45 3.96 -11.76
CA TYR A 69 -0.62 2.67 -11.09
C TYR A 69 0.51 1.73 -11.50
N PRO A 70 1.17 1.06 -10.54
CA PRO A 70 2.37 0.29 -10.81
C PRO A 70 2.06 -0.93 -11.70
N ASN A 71 2.78 -1.05 -12.81
CA ASN A 71 2.82 -2.26 -13.64
C ASN A 71 4.20 -2.91 -13.47
N VAL A 72 4.28 -3.93 -12.62
CA VAL A 72 5.56 -4.48 -12.14
C VAL A 72 5.98 -5.78 -12.82
N LEU A 73 5.06 -6.45 -13.53
CA LEU A 73 5.33 -7.74 -14.15
C LEU A 73 5.95 -7.54 -15.54
N ASN A 74 7.05 -8.25 -15.79
CA ASN A 74 7.56 -8.45 -17.14
C ASN A 74 6.73 -9.52 -17.90
N GLU A 75 7.02 -9.74 -19.18
CA GLU A 75 6.23 -10.64 -20.02
C GLU A 75 6.33 -12.11 -19.58
N GLU A 76 7.54 -12.57 -19.25
CA GLU A 76 7.80 -13.94 -18.78
C GLU A 76 7.07 -14.24 -17.46
N GLN A 77 7.07 -13.28 -16.53
CA GLN A 77 6.32 -13.36 -15.28
C GLN A 77 4.81 -13.42 -15.52
N ARG A 78 4.31 -12.65 -16.49
CA ARG A 78 2.89 -12.66 -16.86
C ARG A 78 2.48 -13.99 -17.49
N GLU A 79 3.30 -14.54 -18.38
CA GLU A 79 3.07 -15.84 -19.01
C GLU A 79 3.08 -16.97 -17.96
N THR A 80 4.08 -16.97 -17.08
CA THR A 80 4.17 -17.92 -15.96
C THR A 80 2.92 -17.87 -15.08
N LEU A 81 2.47 -16.67 -14.72
CA LEU A 81 1.23 -16.50 -13.95
C LEU A 81 0.02 -17.04 -14.69
N GLN A 82 -0.10 -16.77 -15.99
CA GLN A 82 -1.22 -17.23 -16.80
C GLN A 82 -1.30 -18.75 -16.86
N MET A 83 -0.15 -19.43 -16.92
CA MET A 83 -0.07 -20.90 -16.88
C MET A 83 -0.53 -21.48 -15.54
N MET A 84 -0.36 -20.77 -14.42
CA MET A 84 -0.76 -21.24 -13.08
C MET A 84 -2.22 -20.96 -12.73
N ILE A 85 -2.83 -19.92 -13.31
CA ILE A 85 -4.22 -19.53 -13.01
C ILE A 85 -5.20 -20.66 -13.33
N GLU A 86 -5.12 -21.24 -14.52
CA GLU A 86 -6.09 -22.23 -14.99
C GLU A 86 -6.06 -23.53 -14.16
N PRO A 87 -4.89 -24.14 -13.86
CA PRO A 87 -4.82 -25.28 -12.96
C PRO A 87 -5.34 -24.97 -11.55
N THR A 88 -5.06 -23.77 -11.02
CA THR A 88 -5.53 -23.35 -9.70
C THR A 88 -7.06 -23.27 -9.67
N LEU A 89 -7.67 -22.65 -10.68
CA LEU A 89 -9.14 -22.57 -10.79
C LEU A 89 -9.76 -23.96 -10.88
N GLN A 90 -9.23 -24.83 -11.75
CA GLN A 90 -9.75 -26.19 -11.90
C GLN A 90 -9.60 -27.03 -10.64
N PHE A 91 -8.54 -26.82 -9.86
CA PHE A 91 -8.35 -27.48 -8.57
C PHE A 91 -9.47 -27.12 -7.60
N PHE A 92 -9.77 -25.82 -7.44
CA PHE A 92 -10.84 -25.38 -6.56
C PHE A 92 -12.24 -25.75 -7.05
N GLU A 93 -12.45 -25.86 -8.36
CA GLU A 93 -13.73 -26.27 -8.94
C GLU A 93 -14.00 -27.78 -8.80
N LYS A 94 -12.97 -28.61 -9.02
CA LYS A 94 -13.15 -30.06 -9.19
C LYS A 94 -12.69 -30.89 -7.99
N VAL A 95 -11.75 -30.38 -7.20
CA VAL A 95 -11.13 -31.13 -6.10
C VAL A 95 -11.54 -30.57 -4.75
N ASN A 96 -11.43 -29.25 -4.55
CA ASN A 96 -11.79 -28.65 -3.27
C ASN A 96 -13.30 -28.68 -3.03
N ASN A 97 -13.71 -28.92 -1.79
CA ASN A 97 -15.09 -28.76 -1.35
C ASN A 97 -15.12 -27.94 -0.05
N PRO A 98 -15.41 -26.63 -0.12
CA PRO A 98 -15.34 -25.75 1.05
C PRO A 98 -16.37 -26.11 2.13
N THR A 99 -17.59 -26.50 1.74
CA THR A 99 -18.62 -26.94 2.71
C THR A 99 -18.16 -28.14 3.50
N LYS A 100 -17.52 -29.11 2.85
CA LYS A 100 -17.00 -30.30 3.52
C LYS A 100 -15.83 -29.99 4.44
N ASN A 101 -14.94 -29.08 4.03
CA ASN A 101 -13.83 -28.64 4.89
C ASN A 101 -14.34 -27.98 6.17
N ASP A 102 -15.38 -27.14 6.06
CA ASP A 102 -16.05 -26.48 7.18
C ASP A 102 -16.70 -27.50 8.13
N GLU A 103 -17.49 -28.44 7.58
CA GLU A 103 -18.13 -29.51 8.36
C GLU A 103 -17.13 -30.41 9.11
N LEU A 104 -15.95 -30.66 8.52
CA LEU A 104 -14.91 -31.49 9.10
C LEU A 104 -14.01 -30.72 10.08
N GLU A 105 -14.12 -29.39 10.12
CA GLU A 105 -13.19 -28.47 10.82
C GLU A 105 -11.72 -28.70 10.41
N LYS A 106 -11.49 -29.23 9.20
CA LYS A 106 -10.17 -29.50 8.63
C LYS A 106 -10.25 -29.63 7.11
N VAL A 107 -9.13 -29.33 6.45
CA VAL A 107 -8.98 -29.58 5.01
C VAL A 107 -9.01 -31.09 4.73
N GLU A 108 -9.78 -31.50 3.73
CA GLU A 108 -9.78 -32.91 3.29
C GLU A 108 -8.37 -33.36 2.86
N GLU A 109 -7.96 -34.56 3.26
CA GLU A 109 -6.63 -35.12 2.95
C GLU A 109 -6.33 -35.15 1.44
N ASN A 110 -7.33 -35.45 0.60
CA ASN A 110 -7.17 -35.44 -0.85
C ASN A 110 -6.90 -34.03 -1.38
N THR A 111 -7.60 -33.02 -0.84
CA THR A 111 -7.36 -31.61 -1.18
C THR A 111 -5.97 -31.20 -0.74
N LEU A 112 -5.54 -31.56 0.47
CA LEU A 112 -4.21 -31.25 0.98
C LEU A 112 -3.10 -31.84 0.09
N LYS A 113 -3.26 -33.11 -0.30
CA LYS A 113 -2.34 -33.77 -1.22
C LYS A 113 -2.33 -33.12 -2.60
N GLY A 114 -3.49 -32.76 -3.14
CA GLY A 114 -3.57 -32.09 -4.43
C GLY A 114 -2.97 -30.68 -4.41
N LEU A 115 -3.09 -29.93 -3.31
CA LEU A 115 -2.37 -28.67 -3.13
C LEU A 115 -0.85 -28.84 -3.06
N TRP A 116 -0.40 -29.94 -2.45
CA TRP A 116 1.02 -30.29 -2.43
C TRP A 116 1.55 -30.56 -3.84
N GLU A 117 0.82 -31.37 -4.61
CA GLU A 117 1.15 -31.68 -6.00
C GLU A 117 1.10 -30.44 -6.92
N LEU A 118 0.20 -29.49 -6.63
CA LEU A 118 0.10 -28.20 -7.33
C LEU A 118 1.25 -27.23 -6.99
N GLY A 119 2.01 -27.49 -5.92
CA GLY A 119 3.08 -26.61 -5.44
C GLY A 119 2.59 -25.39 -4.64
N ALA A 120 1.36 -25.44 -4.13
CA ALA A 120 0.73 -24.29 -3.46
C ALA A 120 1.42 -23.86 -2.14
N PHE A 121 2.23 -24.73 -1.53
CA PHE A 121 2.92 -24.45 -0.26
C PHE A 121 4.23 -23.67 -0.41
N ALA A 122 4.76 -23.51 -1.62
CA ALA A 122 6.09 -22.93 -1.86
C ALA A 122 6.08 -21.86 -2.98
N LEU A 123 4.96 -21.16 -3.14
CA LEU A 123 4.75 -20.23 -4.25
C LEU A 123 5.81 -19.11 -4.35
N GLN A 124 6.27 -18.56 -3.21
CA GLN A 124 7.27 -17.47 -3.19
C GLN A 124 8.69 -17.96 -2.89
N VAL A 125 8.88 -19.26 -2.70
CA VAL A 125 10.20 -19.83 -2.42
C VAL A 125 11.02 -19.82 -3.71
N PRO A 126 12.32 -19.47 -3.67
CA PRO A 126 13.18 -19.49 -4.86
C PRO A 126 13.20 -20.85 -5.56
N GLN A 127 13.34 -20.84 -6.89
CA GLN A 127 13.25 -22.07 -7.68
C GLN A 127 14.39 -23.04 -7.35
N GLU A 128 15.58 -22.54 -6.99
CA GLU A 128 16.73 -23.34 -6.55
C GLU A 128 16.50 -24.10 -5.24
N LEU A 129 15.49 -23.70 -4.46
CA LEU A 129 15.05 -24.38 -3.24
C LEU A 129 13.80 -25.24 -3.45
N GLY A 130 13.36 -25.40 -4.70
CA GLY A 130 12.18 -26.21 -5.06
C GLY A 130 10.84 -25.47 -4.99
N GLY A 131 10.85 -24.14 -4.98
CA GLY A 131 9.64 -23.31 -5.05
C GLY A 131 9.29 -22.83 -6.46
N SER A 132 8.31 -21.92 -6.54
CA SER A 132 7.84 -21.32 -7.81
C SER A 132 8.35 -19.90 -8.05
N GLU A 133 9.09 -19.31 -7.11
CA GLU A 133 9.71 -17.97 -7.20
C GLU A 133 8.76 -16.85 -7.67
N LEU A 134 7.52 -16.89 -7.22
CA LEU A 134 6.53 -15.89 -7.61
C LEU A 134 6.79 -14.54 -6.92
N SER A 135 6.75 -13.47 -7.71
CA SER A 135 6.70 -12.10 -7.18
C SER A 135 5.44 -11.86 -6.35
N ASN A 136 5.46 -10.84 -5.49
CA ASN A 136 4.30 -10.49 -4.65
C ASN A 136 3.02 -10.27 -5.47
N THR A 137 3.12 -9.71 -6.68
CA THR A 137 1.96 -9.48 -7.55
C THR A 137 1.42 -10.77 -8.16
N GLN A 138 2.29 -11.71 -8.52
CA GLN A 138 1.85 -13.04 -9.00
C GLN A 138 1.23 -13.85 -7.86
N TYR A 139 1.88 -13.86 -6.68
CA TYR A 139 1.36 -14.49 -5.47
C TYR A 139 -0.03 -13.94 -5.10
N ALA A 140 -0.18 -12.61 -5.06
CA ALA A 140 -1.46 -11.97 -4.75
C ALA A 140 -2.59 -12.42 -5.69
N ARG A 141 -2.31 -12.61 -6.98
CA ARG A 141 -3.31 -13.07 -7.96
C ARG A 141 -3.75 -14.51 -7.70
N LEU A 142 -2.85 -15.41 -7.32
CA LEU A 142 -3.22 -16.79 -6.96
C LEU A 142 -3.97 -16.85 -5.64
N VAL A 143 -3.54 -16.07 -4.65
CA VAL A 143 -4.21 -15.94 -3.35
C VAL A 143 -5.63 -15.40 -3.49
N GLU A 144 -5.86 -14.47 -4.40
CA GLU A 144 -7.21 -13.98 -4.71
C GLU A 144 -8.14 -15.13 -5.11
N ILE A 145 -7.65 -16.10 -5.89
CA ILE A 145 -8.42 -17.28 -6.30
C ILE A 145 -8.72 -18.15 -5.08
N VAL A 146 -7.72 -18.41 -4.23
CA VAL A 146 -7.92 -19.20 -2.99
C VAL A 146 -8.99 -18.53 -2.12
N GLY A 147 -8.84 -17.24 -1.82
CA GLY A 147 -9.76 -16.51 -0.95
C GLY A 147 -11.17 -16.34 -1.53
N ALA A 148 -11.32 -16.37 -2.86
CA ALA A 148 -12.63 -16.35 -3.50
C ALA A 148 -13.38 -17.70 -3.39
N ASN A 149 -12.65 -18.82 -3.25
CA ASN A 149 -13.24 -20.16 -3.23
C ASN A 149 -13.37 -20.73 -1.81
N ASP A 150 -12.34 -20.57 -0.98
CA ASP A 150 -12.31 -21.13 0.37
C ASP A 150 -11.30 -20.39 1.27
N LEU A 151 -11.82 -19.57 2.18
CA LEU A 151 -11.00 -18.84 3.15
C LEU A 151 -10.45 -19.73 4.28
N GLY A 152 -10.99 -20.94 4.47
CA GLY A 152 -10.51 -21.90 5.47
C GLY A 152 -9.21 -22.60 5.08
N MET A 153 -8.73 -22.39 3.86
CA MET A 153 -7.49 -22.96 3.33
C MET A 153 -6.23 -22.17 3.73
N TYR A 154 -6.38 -21.14 4.56
CA TYR A 154 -5.34 -20.22 5.01
C TYR A 154 -4.78 -20.56 6.39
#